data_AF-A0A8T6DII7-F1
#
_entry.id   AF-A0A8T6DII7-F1
#
_cell.length_a   1.000
_cell.length_b   1.000
_cell.length_c   1.000
_cell.angle_alpha   90.00
_cell.angle_beta   90.00
_cell.angle_gamma   90.00
#
_symmetry.space_group_name_H-M   'P 1'
#
loop_
_entity.id
_entity.type
_entity.pdbx_description
1 polymer ?
#
loop_
_entity_poly.entity_id
_entity_poly.type
_entity_poly.pdbx_seq_one_letter_code
_entity_poly.pdbx_strand_id
1 'polypeptide(L)'
;MLRSKAPKVTHPRRTASPYLLSGLLTCQTCGKALSAAEAKGGRYTYYVCRSLLSRGSGECTTPRLNAKRFERLIIDQIRQHVLTESNMRDLVKMVNEEMDSVIREQQERVEAADAGLADIRRRMDRLWELVERTDLTTEEILPRIRHHLETQERLEQAADEARALLALRRADVQDVERIAANAR
;
A
#
# COMPACT_ATOMS: atom_id res chain seq x y z
N MET A 1 -8.95 24.47 -13.73
CA MET A 1 -9.39 23.06 -13.87
C MET A 1 -8.33 22.10 -14.44
N LEU A 2 -7.24 22.57 -15.06
CA LEU A 2 -6.20 21.67 -15.64
C LEU A 2 -5.17 21.13 -14.62
N ARG A 3 -4.91 21.84 -13.51
CA ARG A 3 -3.94 21.43 -12.48
C ARG A 3 -4.32 20.17 -11.71
N SER A 4 -5.62 19.90 -11.49
CA SER A 4 -6.08 18.70 -10.76
C SER A 4 -6.01 17.41 -11.59
N LYS A 5 -5.82 17.52 -12.91
CA LYS A 5 -5.72 16.38 -13.84
C LYS A 5 -4.28 16.08 -14.28
N ALA A 6 -3.28 16.68 -13.63
CA ALA A 6 -1.89 16.42 -13.96
C ALA A 6 -1.54 14.94 -13.70
N PRO A 7 -0.80 14.25 -14.59
CA PRO A 7 -0.41 12.84 -14.42
C PRO A 7 0.33 12.54 -13.10
N LYS A 8 1.03 13.54 -12.56
CA LYS A 8 1.70 13.46 -11.24
C LYS A 8 0.73 13.47 -10.05
N VAL A 9 -0.51 13.94 -10.23
CA VAL A 9 -1.52 14.10 -9.17
C VAL A 9 -2.60 13.02 -9.26
N THR A 10 -3.00 12.66 -10.48
CA THR A 10 -4.01 11.61 -10.72
C THR A 10 -3.48 10.66 -11.79
N HIS A 11 -3.42 9.36 -11.46
CA HIS A 11 -2.93 8.33 -12.36
C HIS A 11 -3.61 8.45 -13.75
N PRO A 12 -2.85 8.42 -14.88
CA PRO A 12 -3.38 8.66 -16.22
C PRO A 12 -4.65 7.89 -16.58
N ARG A 13 -4.80 6.65 -16.11
CA ARG A 13 -6.04 5.85 -16.27
C ARG A 13 -7.27 6.45 -15.60
N ARG A 14 -7.12 7.11 -14.44
CA ARG A 14 -8.21 7.82 -13.74
C ARG A 14 -8.55 9.16 -14.40
N THR A 15 -7.58 9.79 -15.05
CA THR A 15 -7.76 11.07 -15.76
C THR A 15 -8.30 10.91 -17.17
N ALA A 16 -8.17 9.71 -17.77
CA ALA A 16 -8.59 9.44 -19.14
C ALA A 16 -10.12 9.34 -19.32
N SER A 17 -10.87 8.89 -18.30
CA SER A 17 -12.33 8.74 -18.40
C SER A 17 -13.00 8.71 -17.01
N PRO A 18 -14.14 9.40 -16.81
CA PRO A 18 -14.88 9.37 -15.55
C PRO A 18 -15.69 8.08 -15.33
N TYR A 19 -15.66 7.12 -16.27
CA TYR A 19 -16.52 5.93 -16.26
C TYR A 19 -15.77 4.66 -15.81
N LEU A 20 -16.40 3.87 -14.93
CA LEU A 20 -15.78 2.80 -14.13
C LEU A 20 -15.06 1.74 -14.96
N LEU A 21 -15.65 1.34 -16.09
CA LEU A 21 -15.21 0.20 -16.89
C LEU A 21 -14.43 0.62 -18.14
N SER A 22 -14.09 1.91 -18.26
CA SER A 22 -13.30 2.41 -19.39
C SER A 22 -11.91 1.76 -19.43
N GLY A 23 -11.60 1.09 -20.54
CA GLY A 23 -10.33 0.39 -20.71
C GLY A 23 -10.26 -1.02 -20.09
N LEU A 24 -11.36 -1.49 -19.48
CA LEU A 24 -11.49 -2.88 -19.01
C LEU A 24 -12.35 -3.72 -19.96
N LEU A 25 -13.32 -3.09 -20.63
CA LEU A 25 -14.25 -3.80 -21.51
C LEU A 25 -13.65 -4.06 -22.89
N THR A 26 -13.75 -5.31 -23.33
CA THR A 26 -13.39 -5.76 -24.66
C THR A 26 -14.62 -6.25 -25.41
N CYS A 27 -14.68 -5.94 -26.69
CA CYS A 27 -15.77 -6.35 -27.56
C CYS A 27 -15.59 -7.82 -27.92
N GLN A 28 -16.57 -8.66 -27.59
CA GLN A 28 -16.53 -10.07 -27.96
C GLN A 28 -16.59 -10.29 -29.48
N THR A 29 -17.27 -9.41 -30.23
CA THR A 29 -17.44 -9.57 -31.67
C THR A 29 -16.18 -9.25 -32.47
N CYS A 30 -15.46 -8.18 -32.12
CA CYS A 30 -14.31 -7.72 -32.91
C CYS A 30 -13.01 -7.53 -32.10
N GLY A 31 -12.99 -7.94 -30.83
CA GLY A 31 -11.83 -7.89 -29.94
C GLY A 31 -11.38 -6.49 -29.48
N LYS A 32 -11.93 -5.40 -30.06
CA LYS A 32 -11.52 -4.02 -29.73
C LYS A 32 -12.13 -3.55 -28.41
N ALA A 33 -11.49 -2.58 -27.76
CA ALA A 33 -12.00 -2.02 -26.51
C ALA A 33 -13.38 -1.35 -26.69
N LEU A 34 -14.19 -1.38 -25.63
CA LEU A 34 -15.36 -0.50 -25.49
C LEU A 34 -14.94 0.75 -24.71
N SER A 35 -15.46 1.89 -25.14
CA SER A 35 -15.23 3.18 -24.50
C SER A 35 -16.57 3.83 -24.20
N ALA A 36 -16.64 4.57 -23.09
CA ALA A 36 -17.82 5.34 -22.77
C ALA A 36 -17.98 6.52 -23.74
N ALA A 37 -19.20 6.71 -24.22
CA ALA A 37 -19.58 7.81 -25.10
C ALA A 37 -20.89 8.43 -24.60
N GLU A 38 -20.91 9.75 -24.58
CA GLU A 38 -22.07 10.54 -24.19
C GLU A 38 -23.01 10.77 -25.38
N ALA A 39 -24.30 10.81 -25.09
CA ALA A 39 -25.37 11.08 -26.05
C ALA A 39 -26.34 12.09 -25.46
N LYS A 40 -26.97 12.88 -26.35
CA LYS A 40 -27.92 13.95 -25.99
C LYS A 40 -27.33 14.92 -24.95
N GLY A 41 -26.12 15.43 -25.21
CA GLY A 41 -25.44 16.42 -24.37
C GLY A 41 -25.08 15.92 -22.98
N GLY A 42 -24.67 14.66 -22.84
CA GLY A 42 -24.28 14.07 -21.54
C GLY A 42 -25.44 13.48 -20.74
N ARG A 43 -26.70 13.56 -21.22
CA ARG A 43 -27.85 12.99 -20.52
C ARG A 43 -27.82 11.46 -20.44
N TYR A 44 -27.24 10.81 -21.46
CA TYR A 44 -27.09 9.37 -21.50
C TYR A 44 -25.66 9.00 -21.82
N THR A 45 -25.15 7.97 -21.14
CA THR A 45 -23.83 7.42 -21.44
C THR A 45 -23.96 5.95 -21.80
N TYR A 46 -23.25 5.55 -22.85
CA TYR A 46 -23.16 4.18 -23.30
C TYR A 46 -21.71 3.74 -23.43
N TYR A 47 -21.44 2.46 -23.13
CA TYR A 47 -20.23 1.81 -23.61
C TYR A 47 -20.43 1.39 -25.06
N VAL A 48 -19.53 1.84 -25.93
CA VAL A 48 -19.60 1.63 -27.38
C VAL A 48 -18.27 1.07 -27.86
N CYS A 49 -18.34 0.08 -28.74
CA CYS A 49 -17.15 -0.49 -29.37
C CYS A 49 -16.35 0.58 -30.12
N ARG A 50 -15.02 0.56 -29.98
CA ARG A 50 -14.13 1.51 -30.65
C ARG A 50 -14.25 1.46 -32.18
N SER A 51 -14.44 0.28 -32.79
CA SER A 51 -14.70 0.16 -34.24
C SER A 51 -15.94 0.91 -34.67
N LEU A 52 -17.02 0.77 -33.89
CA LEU A 52 -18.30 1.40 -34.15
C LEU A 52 -18.21 2.92 -34.01
N LEU A 53 -17.42 3.42 -33.05
CA LEU A 53 -17.18 4.85 -32.85
C LEU A 53 -16.32 5.47 -33.96
N SER A 54 -15.25 4.79 -34.41
CA SER A 54 -14.30 5.38 -35.36
C SER A 54 -14.67 5.18 -36.82
N ARG A 55 -15.33 4.08 -37.16
CA ARG A 55 -15.60 3.67 -38.55
C ARG A 55 -17.08 3.47 -38.88
N GLY A 56 -17.98 3.58 -37.89
CA GLY A 56 -19.43 3.54 -38.11
C GLY A 56 -20.07 2.16 -37.96
N SER A 57 -21.39 2.10 -38.21
CA SER A 57 -22.28 0.97 -37.87
C SER A 57 -22.09 -0.32 -38.65
N GLY A 58 -21.33 -0.32 -39.75
CA GLY A 58 -21.06 -1.52 -40.55
C GLY A 58 -19.92 -2.39 -39.99
N GLU A 59 -19.04 -1.84 -39.16
CA GLU A 59 -17.77 -2.49 -38.78
C GLU A 59 -17.87 -3.38 -37.54
N CYS A 60 -18.94 -3.23 -36.77
CA CYS A 60 -19.18 -4.03 -35.57
C CYS A 60 -20.66 -4.01 -35.22
N THR A 61 -21.24 -5.19 -35.01
CA THR A 61 -22.67 -5.38 -34.70
C THR A 61 -22.97 -5.33 -33.20
N THR A 62 -21.97 -5.10 -32.35
CA THR A 62 -22.14 -5.06 -30.90
C THR A 62 -23.08 -3.92 -30.48
N PRO A 63 -24.08 -4.20 -29.63
CA PRO A 63 -25.01 -3.18 -29.17
C PRO A 63 -24.32 -2.14 -28.28
N ARG A 64 -24.89 -0.94 -28.22
CA ARG A 64 -24.49 0.11 -27.27
C ARG A 64 -25.00 -0.27 -25.88
N LEU A 65 -24.12 -0.43 -24.91
CA LEU A 65 -24.50 -0.83 -23.56
C LEU A 65 -24.76 0.40 -22.71
N ASN A 66 -25.92 0.52 -22.08
CA ASN A 66 -26.18 1.64 -21.16
C ASN A 66 -25.21 1.58 -19.98
N ALA A 67 -24.37 2.62 -19.81
CA ALA A 67 -23.26 2.59 -18.86
C ALA A 67 -23.73 2.38 -17.42
N LYS A 68 -24.73 3.15 -16.96
CA LYS A 68 -25.26 3.06 -15.60
C LYS A 68 -25.85 1.68 -15.29
N ARG A 69 -26.62 1.11 -16.21
CA ARG A 69 -27.22 -0.23 -16.02
C ARG A 69 -26.15 -1.31 -16.02
N PHE A 70 -25.20 -1.22 -16.94
CA PHE A 70 -24.14 -2.22 -17.09
C PHE A 70 -23.17 -2.19 -15.89
N GLU A 71 -22.72 -1.02 -15.47
CA GLU A 71 -21.86 -0.87 -14.28
C GLU A 71 -22.54 -1.39 -13.02
N ARG A 72 -23.84 -1.11 -12.84
CA ARG A 72 -24.59 -1.65 -11.71
C ARG A 72 -24.60 -3.16 -11.70
N LEU A 73 -24.86 -3.79 -12.85
CA LEU A 73 -24.83 -5.25 -12.97
C LEU A 73 -23.46 -5.81 -12.60
N ILE A 74 -22.37 -5.20 -13.07
CA ILE A 74 -21.01 -5.63 -12.70
C ILE A 74 -20.74 -5.45 -11.20
N ILE A 75 -21.13 -4.31 -10.62
CA ILE A 75 -20.98 -4.06 -9.18
C ILE A 75 -21.77 -5.10 -8.36
N ASP A 76 -22.99 -5.42 -8.77
CA ASP A 76 -23.83 -6.39 -8.08
C ASP A 76 -23.23 -7.81 -8.17
N GLN A 77 -22.65 -8.17 -9.32
CA GLN A 77 -21.91 -9.43 -9.48
C GLN A 77 -20.67 -9.49 -8.58
N ILE A 78 -19.90 -8.39 -8.50
CA ILE A 78 -18.75 -8.31 -7.59
C ILE A 78 -19.21 -8.49 -6.13
N ARG A 79 -20.31 -7.86 -5.72
CA ARG A 79 -20.87 -8.04 -4.38
C ARG A 79 -21.29 -9.48 -4.09
N GLN A 80 -21.95 -10.12 -5.05
CA GLN A 80 -22.50 -11.47 -4.88
C GLN A 80 -21.45 -12.57 -4.91
N HIS A 81 -20.36 -12.38 -5.65
CA HIS A 81 -19.38 -13.44 -5.91
C HIS A 81 -17.98 -13.18 -5.35
N VAL A 82 -17.58 -11.91 -5.21
CA VAL A 82 -16.24 -11.54 -4.74
C VAL A 82 -16.27 -11.08 -3.30
N LEU A 83 -17.21 -10.19 -2.95
CA LEU A 83 -17.34 -9.63 -1.59
C LEU A 83 -18.30 -10.46 -0.72
N THR A 84 -18.23 -11.79 -0.84
CA THR A 84 -18.99 -12.70 0.01
C THR A 84 -18.43 -12.69 1.43
N GLU A 85 -19.25 -13.08 2.41
CA GLU A 85 -18.80 -13.13 3.81
C GLU A 85 -17.59 -14.04 4.00
N SER A 86 -17.54 -15.19 3.31
CA SER A 86 -16.39 -16.09 3.34
C SER A 86 -15.12 -15.41 2.83
N ASN A 87 -15.18 -14.79 1.65
CA ASN A 87 -14.03 -14.14 1.03
C ASN A 87 -13.56 -12.94 1.85
N MET A 88 -14.50 -12.20 2.46
CA MET A 88 -14.17 -11.07 3.34
C MET A 88 -13.47 -11.54 4.61
N ARG A 89 -13.92 -12.66 5.22
CA ARG A 89 -13.24 -13.25 6.38
C ARG A 89 -11.83 -13.71 6.03
N ASP A 90 -11.65 -14.37 4.88
CA ASP A 90 -10.35 -14.82 4.41
C ASP A 90 -9.41 -13.66 4.10
N LEU A 91 -9.93 -12.60 3.48
CA LEU A 91 -9.16 -11.39 3.19
C LEU A 91 -8.70 -10.70 4.49
N VAL A 92 -9.60 -10.54 5.46
CA VAL A 92 -9.23 -9.93 6.75
C VAL A 92 -8.20 -10.77 7.48
N LYS A 93 -8.35 -12.11 7.46
CA LYS A 93 -7.35 -13.03 8.03
C LYS A 93 -5.98 -12.84 7.38
N MET A 94 -5.92 -12.82 6.05
CA MET A 94 -4.66 -12.62 5.30
C MET A 94 -3.99 -11.29 5.65
N VAL A 95 -4.77 -10.20 5.70
CA VAL A 95 -4.26 -8.87 6.08
C VAL A 95 -3.74 -8.88 7.51
N ASN A 96 -4.48 -9.47 8.46
CA ASN A 96 -4.04 -9.57 9.85
C ASN A 96 -2.76 -10.40 9.99
N GLU A 97 -2.65 -11.52 9.29
CA GLU A 97 -1.44 -12.35 9.29
C GLU A 97 -0.21 -11.59 8.76
N GLU A 98 -0.39 -10.81 7.68
CA GLU A 98 0.66 -9.94 7.15
C GLU A 98 1.03 -8.82 8.12
N MET A 99 0.04 -8.18 8.74
CA MET A 99 0.27 -7.15 9.77
C MET A 99 1.05 -7.71 10.96
N ASP A 100 0.63 -8.86 11.48
CA ASP A 100 1.27 -9.55 12.60
C ASP A 100 2.71 -9.94 12.26
N SER A 101 2.96 -10.39 11.02
CA SER A 101 4.30 -10.70 10.53
C SER A 101 5.23 -9.49 10.62
N VAL A 102 4.78 -8.34 10.13
CA VAL A 102 5.61 -7.13 10.17
C VAL A 102 5.76 -6.59 11.59
N ILE A 103 4.73 -6.72 12.44
CA ILE A 103 4.84 -6.36 13.86
C ILE A 103 5.94 -7.19 14.52
N ARG A 104 5.95 -8.52 14.30
CA ARG A 104 7.00 -9.40 14.83
C ARG A 104 8.38 -9.00 14.32
N GLU A 105 8.54 -8.74 13.03
CA GLU A 105 9.81 -8.30 12.45
C GLU A 105 10.32 -7.01 13.11
N GLN A 106 9.46 -6.01 13.30
CA GLN A 106 9.87 -4.77 13.96
C GLN A 106 10.18 -4.98 15.45
N GLN A 107 9.47 -5.88 16.13
CA GLN A 107 9.79 -6.26 17.52
C GLN A 107 11.17 -6.90 17.61
N GLU A 108 11.48 -7.86 16.74
CA GLU A 108 12.80 -8.50 16.67
C GLU A 108 13.91 -7.48 16.39
N ARG A 109 13.66 -6.48 15.53
CA ARG A 109 14.61 -5.38 15.28
C ARG A 109 14.87 -4.53 16.53
N VAL A 110 13.84 -4.21 17.30
CA VAL A 110 13.98 -3.47 18.56
C VAL A 110 14.77 -4.30 19.57
N GLU A 111 14.43 -5.58 19.74
CA GLU A 111 15.12 -6.47 20.67
C GLU A 111 16.61 -6.64 20.32
N ALA A 112 16.92 -6.81 19.04
CA ALA A 112 18.30 -6.89 18.55
C ALA A 112 19.08 -5.58 18.76
N ALA A 113 18.44 -4.42 18.52
CA ALA A 113 19.07 -3.12 18.76
C ALA A 113 19.33 -2.88 20.26
N ASP A 114 18.35 -3.19 21.12
CA ASP A 114 18.47 -3.07 22.58
C ASP A 114 19.55 -4.00 23.14
N ALA A 115 19.64 -5.23 22.63
CA ALA A 115 20.71 -6.16 22.98
C ALA A 115 22.10 -5.63 22.54
N GLY A 116 22.18 -5.04 21.35
CA GLY A 116 23.40 -4.37 20.87
C GLY A 116 23.81 -3.20 21.74
N LEU A 117 22.86 -2.37 22.16
CA LEU A 117 23.11 -1.24 23.06
C LEU A 117 23.62 -1.71 24.42
N ALA A 118 23.03 -2.75 24.99
CA ALA A 118 23.51 -3.36 26.22
C ALA A 118 24.95 -3.90 26.07
N ASP A 119 25.29 -4.49 24.91
CA ASP A 119 26.65 -4.95 24.65
C ASP A 119 27.67 -3.80 24.54
N ILE A 120 27.32 -2.71 23.84
CA ILE A 120 28.17 -1.52 23.74
C ILE A 120 28.40 -0.90 25.12
N ARG A 121 27.36 -0.77 25.94
CA ARG A 121 27.49 -0.27 27.34
C ARG A 121 28.48 -1.13 28.13
N ARG A 122 28.32 -2.46 28.12
CA ARG A 122 29.26 -3.38 28.79
C ARG A 122 30.69 -3.27 28.26
N ARG A 123 30.88 -3.03 26.96
CA ARG A 123 32.23 -2.83 26.37
C ARG A 123 32.84 -1.51 26.81
N MET A 124 32.04 -0.46 26.89
CA MET A 124 32.47 0.85 27.38
C MET A 124 32.85 0.79 28.86
N ASP A 125 32.05 0.12 29.70
CA ASP A 125 32.37 -0.06 31.12
C ASP A 125 33.72 -0.75 31.31
N ARG A 126 33.95 -1.86 30.57
CA ARG A 126 35.25 -2.55 30.57
C ARG A 126 36.41 -1.69 30.05
N LEU A 127 36.15 -0.85 29.05
CA LEU A 127 37.16 0.08 28.54
C LEU A 127 37.56 1.05 29.65
N TRP A 128 36.59 1.65 30.34
CA TRP A 128 36.85 2.58 31.45
C TRP A 128 37.62 1.92 32.59
N GLU A 129 37.24 0.70 33.00
CA GLU A 129 37.98 -0.06 34.01
C GLU A 129 39.44 -0.31 33.62
N LEU A 130 39.72 -0.51 32.32
CA LEU A 130 41.09 -0.68 31.83
C LEU A 130 41.86 0.64 31.87
N VAL A 131 41.23 1.75 31.45
CA VAL A 131 41.84 3.09 31.51
C VAL A 131 42.23 3.44 32.95
N GLU A 132 41.39 3.10 33.94
CA GLU A 132 41.68 3.35 35.35
C GLU A 132 42.88 2.55 35.90
N ARG A 133 43.24 1.43 35.25
CA ARG A 133 44.25 0.49 35.73
C ARG A 133 45.56 0.52 34.94
N THR A 134 45.59 1.20 33.80
CA THR A 134 46.73 1.20 32.87
C THR A 134 47.08 2.60 32.42
N ASP A 135 48.36 2.86 32.19
CA ASP A 135 48.86 4.12 31.63
C ASP A 135 48.64 4.18 30.11
N LEU A 136 47.39 4.00 29.68
CA LEU A 136 46.99 4.18 28.29
C LEU A 136 46.88 5.67 27.97
N THR A 137 47.39 6.08 26.82
CA THR A 137 47.30 7.48 26.41
C THR A 137 45.92 7.78 25.81
N THR A 138 45.47 9.03 25.98
CA THR A 138 44.21 9.53 25.42
C THR A 138 44.11 9.30 23.90
N GLU A 139 45.23 9.37 23.18
CA GLU A 139 45.32 9.18 21.73
C GLU A 139 45.03 7.73 21.30
N GLU A 140 45.39 6.74 22.13
CA GLU A 140 45.14 5.32 21.87
C GLU A 140 43.67 4.92 22.07
N ILE A 141 43.00 5.57 23.03
CA ILE A 141 41.65 5.19 23.46
C ILE A 141 40.55 5.96 22.70
N LEU A 142 40.80 7.23 22.34
CA LEU A 142 39.84 8.11 21.67
C LEU A 142 39.18 7.51 20.42
N PRO A 143 39.90 6.82 19.50
CA PRO A 143 39.27 6.17 18.35
C PRO A 143 38.27 5.08 18.74
N ARG A 144 38.55 4.33 19.82
CA ARG A 144 37.70 3.25 20.31
C ARG A 144 36.42 3.79 20.96
N ILE A 145 36.55 4.86 21.75
CA ILE A 145 35.39 5.55 22.34
C ILE A 145 34.49 6.12 21.24
N ARG A 146 35.07 6.83 20.26
CA ARG A 146 34.30 7.38 19.13
C ARG A 146 33.53 6.30 18.38
N HIS A 147 34.20 5.18 18.06
CA HIS A 147 33.53 4.05 17.41
C HIS A 147 32.36 3.49 18.23
N HIS A 148 32.50 3.38 19.55
CA HIS A 148 31.42 2.90 20.43
C HIS A 148 30.26 3.89 20.50
N LEU A 149 30.53 5.21 20.58
CA LEU A 149 29.50 6.25 20.57
C LEU A 149 28.75 6.29 19.23
N GLU A 150 29.45 6.26 18.10
CA GLU A 150 28.82 6.19 16.77
C GLU A 150 27.95 4.94 16.60
N THR A 151 28.44 3.80 17.10
CA THR A 151 27.68 2.54 17.06
C THR A 151 26.44 2.61 17.95
N GLN A 152 26.56 3.22 19.14
CA GLN A 152 25.45 3.44 20.06
C GLN A 152 24.37 4.32 19.42
N GLU A 153 24.75 5.48 18.88
CA GLU A 153 23.82 6.41 18.23
C GLU A 153 23.06 5.73 17.09
N ARG A 154 23.75 4.97 16.24
CA ARG A 154 23.12 4.22 15.14
C ARG A 154 22.11 3.18 15.64
N LEU A 155 22.42 2.48 16.72
CA LEU A 155 21.52 1.48 17.31
C LEU A 155 20.31 2.14 17.99
N GLU A 156 20.51 3.28 18.66
CA GLU A 156 19.43 4.08 19.25
C GLU A 156 18.47 4.58 18.16
N GLN A 157 18.99 5.16 17.08
CA GLN A 157 18.18 5.59 15.93
C GLN A 157 17.39 4.42 15.32
N ALA A 158 18.02 3.27 15.11
CA ALA A 158 17.36 2.08 14.57
C ALA A 158 16.25 1.55 15.49
N ALA A 159 16.47 1.59 16.81
CA ALA A 159 15.46 1.20 17.80
C ALA A 159 14.28 2.17 17.81
N ASP A 160 14.54 3.47 17.77
CA ASP A 160 13.50 4.51 17.80
C ASP A 160 12.65 4.49 16.52
N GLU A 161 13.26 4.32 15.35
CA GLU A 161 12.54 4.14 14.09
C GLU A 161 11.62 2.92 14.13
N ALA A 162 12.13 1.77 14.59
CA ALA A 162 11.34 0.54 14.69
C ALA A 162 10.20 0.66 15.72
N ARG A 163 10.45 1.31 16.86
CA ARG A 163 9.42 1.61 17.87
C ARG A 163 8.34 2.56 17.35
N ALA A 164 8.72 3.59 16.60
CA ALA A 164 7.77 4.52 15.98
C ALA A 164 6.85 3.81 14.99
N LEU A 165 7.39 2.90 14.17
CA LEU A 165 6.61 2.08 13.23
C LEU A 165 5.63 1.14 13.97
N LEU A 166 6.06 0.53 15.08
CA LEU A 166 5.20 -0.30 15.92
C LEU A 166 4.05 0.51 16.56
N ALA A 167 4.34 1.72 17.03
CA ALA A 167 3.34 2.60 17.64
C ALA A 167 2.26 3.02 16.64
N LEU A 168 2.64 3.35 15.40
CA LEU A 168 1.71 3.71 14.34
C LEU A 168 0.78 2.52 13.99
N ARG A 169 1.36 1.33 13.82
CA ARG A 169 0.59 0.14 13.39
C ARG A 169 -0.37 -0.40 14.44
N ARG A 170 -0.06 -0.27 15.73
CA ARG A 170 -0.99 -0.64 16.81
C ARG A 170 -2.31 0.15 16.76
N ALA A 171 -2.31 1.35 16.19
CA ALA A 171 -3.52 2.15 16.02
C ALA A 171 -4.40 1.69 14.84
N ASP A 172 -3.84 0.93 13.89
CA ASP A 172 -4.50 0.54 12.63
C ASP A 172 -5.09 -0.88 12.66
N VAL A 173 -4.88 -1.65 13.73
CA VAL A 173 -5.48 -2.99 13.88
C VAL A 173 -6.99 -2.81 14.07
N GLN A 174 -7.72 -2.92 12.97
CA GLN A 174 -9.18 -2.89 12.97
C GLN A 174 -9.72 -4.29 13.26
N ASP A 175 -10.61 -4.39 14.25
CA ASP A 175 -11.33 -5.63 14.55
C ASP A 175 -12.09 -6.16 13.33
N VAL A 176 -11.89 -7.44 13.03
CA VAL A 176 -12.60 -8.21 12.00
C VAL A 176 -14.12 -8.03 12.11
N GLU A 177 -14.62 -7.92 13.34
CA GLU A 177 -16.03 -7.73 13.66
C GLU A 177 -16.56 -6.34 13.26
N ARG A 178 -15.73 -5.29 13.33
CA ARG A 178 -16.13 -3.93 12.92
C ARG A 178 -16.22 -3.78 11.41
N ILE A 179 -15.34 -4.45 10.65
CA ILE A 179 -15.37 -4.42 9.19
C ILE A 179 -16.57 -5.24 8.68
N ALA A 180 -16.82 -6.42 9.27
CA ALA A 180 -17.99 -7.25 8.91
C ALA A 180 -19.34 -6.57 9.24
N ALA A 181 -19.40 -5.77 10.31
CA ALA A 181 -20.62 -5.02 10.67
C ALA A 181 -20.99 -3.92 9.66
N ASN A 182 -20.00 -3.33 8.98
CA ASN A 182 -20.19 -2.26 7.98
C ASN A 182 -20.45 -2.77 6.56
N ALA A 183 -20.38 -4.09 6.33
CA ALA A 183 -20.64 -4.71 5.03
C ALA A 183 -22.13 -5.05 4.78
N ARG A 184 -23.03 -4.64 5.69
CA ARG A 184 -24.49 -4.83 5.59
C ARG A 184 -25.20 -3.64 4.96
#